data_AF-A0A2M7VWK6-F1
#
_entry.id   AF-A0A2M7VWK6-F1
#
_cell.length_a   1.000
_cell.length_b   1.000
_cell.length_c   1.000
_cell.angle_alpha   90.00
_cell.angle_beta   90.00
_cell.angle_gamma   90.00
#
_symmetry.space_group_name_H-M   'P 1'
#
loop_
_entity.id
_entity.type
_entity.pdbx_description
1 polymer ?
#
loop_
_entity_poly.entity_id
_entity_poly.type
_entity_poly.pdbx_seq_one_letter_code
_entity_poly.pdbx_strand_id
1 'polypeptide(L)' 'IVIDEVIGMWITMLFVPLTWLTILIGFILFRFFDILKPLGIKKMENFNGGLGVMADDMLAGIYSNILLLIIVRFL' A
#
# COMPACT_ATOMS: atom_id res chain seq x y z
N ILE A 1 8.52 2.97 -10.94
CA ILE A 1 9.05 2.89 -9.56
C ILE A 1 8.43 4.01 -8.70
N VAL A 2 8.78 5.29 -8.85
CA VAL A 2 8.23 6.34 -7.95
C VAL A 2 6.71 6.51 -8.09
N ILE A 3 6.17 6.43 -9.32
CA ILE A 3 4.72 6.54 -9.55
C ILE A 3 3.95 5.40 -8.88
N ASP A 4 4.54 4.22 -8.82
CA ASP A 4 3.93 3.01 -8.26
C ASP A 4 3.73 3.17 -6.74
N GLU A 5 4.74 3.70 -6.04
CA GLU A 5 4.66 4.06 -4.62
C GLU A 5 3.61 5.15 -4.35
N VAL A 6 3.52 6.16 -5.24
CA VAL A 6 2.53 7.25 -5.11
C VAL A 6 1.11 6.70 -5.26
N ILE A 7 0.88 5.81 -6.23
CA ILE A 7 -0.42 5.15 -6.42
C ILE A 7 -0.77 4.29 -5.20
N GLY A 8 0.17 3.49 -4.70
CA GLY A 8 -0.02 2.68 -3.50
C GLY A 8 -0.38 3.52 -2.26
N MET A 9 0.28 4.66 -2.09
CA MET A 9 -0.05 5.63 -1.03
C MET A 9 -1.42 6.28 -1.20
N TRP A 10 -1.81 6.64 -2.43
CA TRP A 10 -3.16 7.15 -2.70
C TRP A 10 -4.23 6.13 -2.35
N ILE A 11 -4.02 4.86 -2.73
CA ILE A 11 -4.92 3.76 -2.37
C ILE A 11 -4.99 3.60 -0.85
N THR A 12 -3.85 3.67 -0.16
CA THR A 12 -3.79 3.58 1.32
C THR A 12 -4.67 4.62 2.01
N MET A 13 -4.77 5.83 1.45
CA MET A 13 -5.50 6.94 2.03
C MET A 13 -6.97 7.04 1.59
N LEU A 14 -7.46 6.15 0.71
CA LEU A 14 -8.85 6.18 0.26
C LEU A 14 -9.83 6.00 1.42
N PHE A 15 -10.89 6.80 1.44
CA PHE A 15 -11.96 6.73 2.46
C PHE A 15 -11.50 6.94 3.92
N VAL A 16 -10.28 7.44 4.14
CA VAL A 16 -9.75 7.77 5.46
C VAL A 16 -9.67 9.30 5.60
N PRO A 17 -10.11 9.89 6.73
CA PRO A 17 -9.92 11.32 6.98
C PRO A 17 -8.43 11.68 6.96
N LEU A 18 -8.07 12.68 6.16
CA LEU A 18 -6.68 13.12 6.00
C LEU A 18 -6.26 14.00 7.20
N THR A 19 -5.61 13.37 8.17
CA THR A 19 -5.01 14.02 9.33
C THR A 19 -3.52 13.67 9.38
N TRP A 20 -2.72 14.46 10.07
CA TRP A 20 -1.29 14.15 10.23
C TRP A 20 -1.06 12.75 10.83
N LEU A 21 -1.93 12.31 11.74
CA LEU A 21 -1.86 10.99 12.36
C LEU A 21 -2.18 9.87 11.36
N THR A 22 -3.27 9.99 10.62
CA THR A 22 -3.68 8.96 9.63
C THR A 22 -2.72 8.88 8.45
N ILE A 23 -2.13 10.00 8.04
CA ILE A 23 -1.07 10.04 7.02
C ILE A 23 0.17 9.28 7.51
N LEU A 24 0.60 9.53 8.74
CA LEU A 24 1.78 8.87 9.32
C LEU A 24 1.55 7.36 9.50
N ILE A 25 0.41 6.97 10.06
CA ILE A 25 0.07 5.55 10.25
C ILE A 25 -0.06 4.86 8.89
N GLY A 26 -0.77 5.46 7.94
CA GLY A 26 -0.93 4.90 6.59
C GLY A 26 0.41 4.75 5.87
N PHE A 27 1.31 5.72 5.99
CA PHE A 27 2.67 5.61 5.43
C PHE A 27 3.46 4.44 6.02
N ILE A 28 3.42 4.26 7.35
CA ILE A 28 4.09 3.15 8.02
C ILE A 28 3.50 1.80 7.59
N LEU A 29 2.17 1.70 7.52
CA LEU A 29 1.50 0.49 7.05
C LEU A 29 1.85 0.16 5.61
N PHE A 30 1.80 1.15 4.72
CA PHE A 30 2.17 0.99 3.33
C PHE A 30 3.60 0.47 3.18
N ARG A 31 4.57 1.10 3.84
CA ARG A 31 5.96 0.63 3.81
C ARG A 31 6.14 -0.75 4.41
N PHE A 32 5.40 -1.08 5.47
CA PHE A 32 5.43 -2.42 6.04
C PHE A 32 4.98 -3.47 5.01
N PHE A 33 3.86 -3.26 4.32
CA PHE A 33 3.35 -4.21 3.33
C PHE A 33 4.16 -4.23 2.02
N ASP A 34 4.66 -3.07 1.58
CA ASP A 34 5.57 -2.92 0.42
C ASP A 34 6.91 -3.65 0.65
N ILE A 35 7.48 -3.59 1.85
CA ILE A 35 8.73 -4.29 2.18
C ILE A 35 8.53 -5.79 2.38
N LEU A 36 7.49 -6.18 3.15
CA LEU A 36 7.28 -7.60 3.49
C LEU A 36 6.83 -8.44 2.31
N LYS A 37 6.13 -7.83 1.33
CA LYS A 37 5.54 -8.49 0.16
C LYS A 37 5.04 -9.92 0.50
N PRO A 38 4.13 -10.07 1.48
CA PRO A 38 3.79 -11.37 2.05
C PRO A 38 3.20 -12.35 1.01
N LEU A 39 2.79 -11.85 -0.15
CA LEU A 39 2.28 -12.61 -1.29
C LEU A 39 3.35 -13.23 -2.21
N GLY A 40 4.65 -13.17 -1.88
CA GLY A 40 5.67 -13.98 -2.55
C GLY A 40 5.84 -13.65 -4.05
N ILE A 41 5.97 -12.37 -4.38
CA ILE A 41 5.88 -11.86 -5.76
C ILE A 41 7.18 -11.99 -6.57
N LYS A 42 8.12 -12.85 -6.13
CA LYS A 42 9.28 -13.25 -6.96
C LYS A 42 8.91 -14.08 -8.19
N LYS A 43 7.63 -14.44 -8.40
CA LYS A 43 7.15 -15.26 -9.53
C LYS A 43 6.43 -14.48 -10.64
N MET A 44 5.94 -13.25 -10.40
CA MET A 44 5.26 -12.45 -11.44
C MET A 44 6.18 -11.52 -12.22
N GLU A 45 7.42 -11.28 -11.78
CA GLU A 45 8.42 -10.53 -12.56
C GLU A 45 8.65 -11.14 -13.96
N ASN A 46 8.43 -12.45 -14.12
CA ASN A 46 8.57 -13.15 -15.39
C ASN A 46 7.46 -12.88 -16.42
N PHE A 47 6.33 -12.27 -16.03
CA PHE A 47 5.20 -12.12 -16.95
C PHE A 47 5.13 -10.76 -17.67
N ASN A 48 5.62 -9.65 -17.07
CA ASN A 48 5.59 -8.31 -17.69
C ASN A 48 6.39 -7.21 -16.93
N GLY A 49 7.53 -7.54 -16.29
CA GLY A 49 8.51 -6.58 -15.75
C GLY A 49 7.95 -5.40 -14.93
N GLY A 50 7.62 -4.28 -15.57
CA GLY A 50 7.12 -3.06 -14.92
C GLY A 50 5.66 -3.08 -14.45
N LEU A 51 4.78 -3.87 -15.09
CA LEU A 51 3.37 -3.97 -14.67
C LEU A 51 3.21 -4.77 -13.36
N GLY A 52 4.12 -5.72 -13.12
CA GLY A 52 4.13 -6.50 -11.88
C GLY A 52 4.44 -5.63 -10.67
N VAL A 53 5.49 -4.82 -10.76
CA VAL A 53 5.90 -3.90 -9.67
C VAL A 53 4.76 -2.95 -9.28
N MET A 54 4.08 -2.37 -10.28
CA MET A 54 2.96 -1.47 -10.00
C MET A 54 1.76 -2.18 -9.36
N ALA A 55 1.45 -3.40 -9.78
CA ALA A 55 0.38 -4.20 -9.18
C ALA A 55 0.69 -4.59 -7.73
N ASP A 56 1.96 -4.87 -7.41
CA ASP A 56 2.42 -5.19 -6.05
C ASP A 56 2.20 -4.02 -5.10
N ASP A 57 2.61 -2.82 -5.51
CA ASP A 57 2.47 -1.60 -4.72
C ASP A 57 0.99 -1.23 -4.54
N MET A 58 0.16 -1.47 -5.56
CA MET A 58 -1.29 -1.32 -5.44
C MET A 58 -1.89 -2.28 -4.41
N LEU A 59 -1.49 -3.54 -4.40
CA LEU A 59 -1.95 -4.52 -3.40
C LEU A 59 -1.49 -4.16 -1.99
N ALA A 60 -0.23 -3.72 -1.83
CA ALA A 60 0.26 -3.18 -0.57
C ALA A 60 -0.60 -2.00 -0.09
N GLY A 61 -0.99 -1.11 -1.02
CA GLY A 61 -1.91 0.00 -0.76
C GLY A 61 -3.28 -0.46 -0.25
N ILE A 62 -3.87 -1.48 -0.88
CA ILE A 62 -5.17 -2.04 -0.47
C ILE A 62 -5.11 -2.64 0.95
N TYR A 63 -4.09 -3.44 1.25
CA TYR A 63 -3.93 -4.02 2.59
C TYR A 63 -3.76 -2.94 3.66
N SER A 64 -2.96 -1.93 3.34
CA SER A 64 -2.73 -0.78 4.22
C SER A 64 -4.02 0.00 4.46
N ASN A 65 -4.82 0.20 3.41
CA ASN A 65 -6.10 0.89 3.52
C ASN A 65 -7.10 0.16 4.42
N ILE A 66 -7.27 -1.15 4.24
CA ILE A 66 -8.17 -1.96 5.06
C ILE A 66 -7.75 -1.89 6.53
N LEU A 67 -6.46 -2.03 6.81
CA LEU A 67 -5.95 -1.96 8.18
C LEU A 67 -6.10 -0.56 8.77
N LEU A 68 -5.82 0.49 7.99
CA LEU A 68 -5.94 1.88 8.41
C LEU A 68 -7.40 2.25 8.70
N LEU A 69 -8.35 1.79 7.89
CA LEU A 69 -9.79 1.97 8.14
C LEU A 69 -10.23 1.32 9.45
N ILE A 70 -9.73 0.12 9.74
CA ILE A 70 -10.00 -0.56 11.02
C ILE A 70 -9.44 0.29 12.16
N ILE A 71 -8.17 0.71 12.09
CA ILE A 71 -7.52 1.51 13.13
C ILE A 71 -8.26 2.82 13.37
N VAL A 72 -8.60 3.55 12.31
CA VAL A 72 -9.30 4.84 12.38
C VAL A 72 -10.70 4.70 12.97
N ARG A 73 -11.36 3.55 12.79
CA ARG A 73 -12.66 3.30 13.42
C ARG A 73 -12.57 3.13 14.95
N PHE A 74 -11.39 2.82 15.47
CA PHE A 74 -11.15 2.67 16.92
C PHE A 74 -10.41 3.87 17.55
N LEU A 75 -9.98 4.84 16.75
CA LEU A 75 -9.42 6.13 17.18
C LEU A 75 -10.54 7.17 17.36
#